data_AF-A0A535JWQ3-F1
#
_entry.id   AF-A0A535JWQ3-F1
#
_cell.length_a   1.000
_cell.length_b   1.000
_cell.length_c   1.000
_cell.angle_alpha   90.00
_cell.angle_beta   90.00
_cell.angle_gamma   90.00
#
_symmetry.space_group_name_H-M   'P 1'
#
loop_
_entity.id
_entity.type
_entity.pdbx_description
1 polymer ?
#
loop_
_entity_poly.entity_id
_entity_poly.type
_entity_poly.pdbx_seq_one_letter_code
_entity_poly.pdbx_strand_id
1 'polypeptide(L)'
;MGEAGGHTPSQAEQKSFAERAKLTVTRRDFLIGAGAGAVTAGVVLGGAAVATKAISPSPSTSSGGTATANLSALPATMRRVELKIDGVTHNVVVDNRESLWETMNFQLGLSNSNLGCDRAQCGACAVLVDGKAVNGCTVLSARLGRGQEIKTVASLTTGPGVAGLHPIQRAFWLDGGFQCGICTRGFIMSTVSLLAVNPKPSAVQIAEGLSGNICRCGEYAKIFTAVNTAAAEMRGEKVTHLAAPIVVEATGVEAAPTAQALSKEFTFVNPLGTIEDVDPLVAALKLKTGILDASASERTVTVKWDSSKLNEQQVRDILAGMGKAVR
;
A
#
# COMPACT_ATOMS: atom_id res chain seq x y z
N MET A 1 -41.84 8.70 -22.61
CA MET A 1 -41.46 7.42 -23.25
C MET A 1 -41.16 6.46 -22.13
N GLY A 2 -41.99 5.44 -21.93
CA GLY A 2 -41.94 4.55 -20.77
C GLY A 2 -40.77 3.57 -20.84
N GLU A 3 -40.14 3.32 -19.70
CA GLU A 3 -39.18 2.24 -19.52
C GLU A 3 -39.93 0.90 -19.48
N ALA A 4 -39.57 0.00 -20.39
CA ALA A 4 -40.07 -1.36 -20.40
C ALA A 4 -38.94 -2.34 -20.02
N GLY A 5 -39.17 -3.07 -18.94
CA GLY A 5 -38.85 -4.51 -18.84
C GLY A 5 -37.42 -4.90 -18.47
N GLY A 6 -37.18 -5.08 -17.16
CA GLY A 6 -36.16 -6.02 -16.69
C GLY A 6 -36.61 -7.46 -16.97
N HIS A 7 -35.74 -8.26 -17.59
CA HIS A 7 -35.99 -9.66 -17.92
C HIS A 7 -35.81 -10.53 -16.66
N THR A 8 -36.90 -11.14 -16.18
CA THR A 8 -36.83 -12.15 -15.11
C THR A 8 -36.44 -13.50 -15.73
N PRO A 9 -35.34 -14.15 -15.30
CA PRO A 9 -34.90 -15.41 -15.89
C PRO A 9 -35.91 -16.53 -15.68
N SER A 10 -36.02 -17.41 -16.68
CA SER A 10 -36.92 -18.56 -16.67
C SER A 10 -36.51 -19.64 -15.66
N GLN A 11 -37.46 -20.48 -15.23
CA GLN A 11 -37.19 -21.60 -14.32
C GLN A 11 -36.16 -22.62 -14.86
N ALA A 12 -35.97 -22.68 -16.18
CA ALA A 12 -34.96 -23.54 -16.80
C ALA A 12 -33.54 -22.96 -16.62
N GLU A 13 -33.37 -21.64 -16.68
CA GLU A 13 -32.10 -20.96 -16.42
C GLU A 13 -31.71 -21.03 -14.94
N GLN A 14 -32.70 -20.98 -14.04
CA GLN A 14 -32.47 -21.15 -12.60
C GLN A 14 -31.96 -22.55 -12.24
N LYS A 15 -32.44 -23.61 -12.92
CA LYS A 15 -31.94 -24.98 -12.73
C LYS A 15 -30.50 -25.15 -13.24
N SER A 16 -30.15 -24.55 -14.39
CA SER A 16 -28.79 -24.60 -14.94
C SER A 16 -27.75 -23.90 -14.05
N PHE A 17 -28.14 -22.82 -13.38
CA PHE A 17 -27.31 -22.14 -12.37
C PHE A 17 -27.10 -23.00 -11.11
N ALA A 18 -28.13 -23.72 -10.65
CA ALA A 18 -28.03 -24.59 -9.49
C ALA A 18 -27.17 -25.84 -9.74
N GLU A 19 -27.16 -26.37 -10.97
CA GLU A 19 -26.33 -27.53 -11.33
C GLU A 19 -24.84 -27.21 -11.49
N ARG A 20 -24.50 -26.00 -11.97
CA ARG A 20 -23.10 -25.53 -12.08
C ARG A 20 -22.43 -25.20 -10.74
N ALA A 21 -23.20 -25.07 -9.65
CA ALA A 21 -22.67 -24.75 -8.33
C ALA A 21 -22.06 -25.95 -7.57
N LYS A 22 -22.05 -27.17 -8.15
CA LYS A 22 -21.69 -28.39 -7.43
C LYS A 22 -20.22 -28.81 -7.43
N LEU A 23 -19.30 -28.05 -8.03
CA LEU A 23 -17.86 -28.33 -7.93
C LEU A 23 -17.08 -27.03 -7.73
N THR A 24 -17.09 -26.52 -6.51
CA THR A 24 -16.21 -25.41 -6.11
C THR A 24 -15.45 -25.84 -4.86
N VAL A 25 -14.19 -26.23 -5.03
CA VAL A 25 -13.25 -26.30 -3.90
C VAL A 25 -13.12 -24.88 -3.37
N THR A 26 -13.56 -24.64 -2.15
CA THR A 26 -13.49 -23.30 -1.56
C THR A 26 -12.08 -23.03 -1.03
N ARG A 27 -11.69 -21.75 -0.88
CA ARG A 27 -10.43 -21.37 -0.22
C ARG A 27 -10.27 -22.03 1.17
N ARG A 28 -11.39 -22.30 1.84
CA ARG A 28 -11.43 -22.99 3.14
C ARG A 28 -11.03 -24.46 3.01
N ASP A 29 -11.46 -25.15 1.97
CA ASP A 29 -11.12 -26.55 1.72
C ASP A 29 -9.63 -26.72 1.35
N PHE A 30 -9.06 -25.75 0.63
CA PHE A 30 -7.61 -25.71 0.33
C PHE A 30 -6.76 -25.52 1.60
N LEU A 31 -7.17 -24.62 2.49
CA LEU A 31 -6.45 -24.35 3.74
C LEU A 31 -6.58 -25.50 4.76
N ILE A 32 -7.70 -26.22 4.77
CA ILE A 32 -7.86 -27.44 5.58
C ILE A 32 -7.00 -28.58 5.01
N GLY A 33 -6.88 -28.71 3.70
CA GLY A 33 -6.05 -29.74 3.05
C GLY A 33 -4.54 -29.51 3.13
N ALA A 34 -4.08 -28.26 3.17
CA ALA A 34 -2.66 -27.91 3.22
C ALA A 34 -2.00 -28.06 4.61
N GLY A 35 -2.79 -28.28 5.67
CA GLY A 35 -2.29 -28.43 7.05
C GLY A 35 -1.86 -29.84 7.46
N ALA A 36 -2.08 -30.86 6.62
CA ALA A 36 -1.73 -32.25 6.91
C ALA A 36 -0.53 -32.71 6.06
N GLY A 37 0.64 -32.13 6.31
CA GLY A 37 1.89 -32.49 5.62
C GLY A 37 3.10 -32.41 6.55
N ALA A 38 3.44 -33.53 7.17
CA ALA A 38 4.72 -33.89 7.80
C ALA A 38 5.33 -32.95 8.86
N VAL A 39 4.93 -33.12 10.12
CA VAL A 39 5.79 -32.82 11.29
C VAL A 39 6.48 -34.12 11.70
N THR A 40 7.70 -34.37 11.20
CA THR A 40 8.57 -35.40 11.79
C THR A 40 9.20 -34.84 13.06
N ALA A 41 8.60 -35.18 14.21
CA ALA A 41 9.17 -34.93 15.52
C ALA A 41 10.27 -35.97 15.80
N GLY A 42 11.54 -35.56 15.69
CA GLY A 42 12.69 -36.30 16.20
C GLY A 42 13.03 -35.81 17.60
N VAL A 43 12.67 -36.59 18.61
CA VAL A 43 13.04 -36.37 20.02
C VAL A 43 14.52 -36.72 20.18
N VAL A 44 15.36 -35.75 20.59
CA VAL A 44 16.74 -35.99 21.02
C VAL A 44 16.78 -35.98 22.54
N LEU A 45 16.93 -37.16 23.14
CA LEU A 45 17.44 -37.31 24.51
C LEU A 45 18.36 -38.54 24.60
N GLY A 46 19.66 -38.25 24.78
CA GLY A 46 20.59 -39.05 25.60
C GLY A 46 21.24 -40.29 24.97
N GLY A 47 22.56 -40.21 24.72
CA GLY A 47 23.39 -41.40 24.54
C GLY A 47 24.68 -41.14 23.76
N ALA A 48 25.82 -41.24 24.43
CA ALA A 48 27.14 -40.89 23.93
C ALA A 48 27.64 -41.74 22.74
N ALA A 49 28.24 -41.07 21.75
CA ALA A 49 29.37 -41.57 20.97
C ALA A 49 30.00 -40.40 20.19
N VAL A 50 31.10 -39.86 20.70
CA VAL A 50 31.95 -38.90 19.97
C VAL A 50 32.74 -39.71 18.94
N ALA A 51 32.30 -39.69 17.68
CA ALA A 51 33.07 -40.16 16.54
C ALA A 51 33.46 -38.95 15.69
N THR A 52 34.64 -38.40 15.98
CA THR A 52 35.30 -37.38 15.15
C THR A 52 35.73 -38.00 13.82
N LYS A 53 34.85 -37.96 12.81
CA LYS A 53 35.27 -38.18 11.42
C LYS A 53 35.61 -36.83 10.80
N ALA A 54 36.90 -36.51 10.86
CA ALA A 54 37.48 -35.36 10.17
C ALA A 54 37.23 -35.51 8.65
N ILE A 55 36.33 -34.68 8.12
CA ILE A 55 36.18 -34.49 6.67
C ILE A 55 37.12 -33.34 6.32
N SER A 56 38.25 -33.68 5.71
CA SER A 56 39.15 -32.69 5.11
C SER A 56 38.46 -32.09 3.88
N PRO A 57 38.32 -30.76 3.76
CA PRO A 57 37.86 -30.15 2.52
C PRO A 57 39.00 -30.21 1.49
N SER A 58 38.81 -30.99 0.42
CA SER A 58 39.64 -30.84 -0.78
C SER A 58 39.25 -29.54 -1.50
N PRO A 59 40.22 -28.73 -1.95
CA PRO A 59 39.93 -27.57 -2.77
C PRO A 59 39.56 -28.04 -4.18
N SER A 60 38.27 -28.01 -4.51
CA SER A 60 37.84 -28.11 -5.89
C SER A 60 38.14 -26.78 -6.60
N THR A 61 39.27 -26.73 -7.29
CA THR A 61 39.50 -25.79 -8.38
C THR A 61 38.53 -26.11 -9.52
N SER A 62 37.37 -25.48 -9.53
CA SER A 62 36.55 -25.36 -10.72
C SER A 62 36.99 -24.10 -11.48
N SER A 63 37.77 -24.36 -12.53
CA SER A 63 38.05 -23.50 -13.67
C SER A 63 36.90 -22.56 -14.03
N GLY A 64 37.26 -21.31 -14.33
CA GLY A 64 36.36 -20.29 -14.88
C GLY A 64 35.67 -20.75 -16.16
N GLY A 65 34.43 -21.19 -16.00
CA GLY A 65 33.40 -21.07 -17.03
C GLY A 65 32.62 -19.81 -16.70
N THR A 66 32.51 -18.88 -17.65
CA THR A 66 31.49 -17.84 -17.62
C THR A 66 30.13 -18.51 -17.41
N ALA A 67 29.64 -18.49 -16.18
CA ALA A 67 28.27 -18.81 -15.87
C ALA A 67 27.41 -17.75 -16.55
N THR A 68 27.02 -17.99 -17.80
CA THR A 68 25.78 -17.43 -18.32
C THR A 68 24.71 -17.98 -17.39
N ALA A 69 24.34 -17.18 -16.39
CA ALA A 69 23.24 -17.49 -15.50
C ALA A 69 22.06 -17.86 -16.39
N ASN A 70 21.63 -19.12 -16.32
CA ASN A 70 20.39 -19.55 -16.94
C ASN A 70 19.28 -18.73 -16.27
N LEU A 71 18.94 -17.58 -16.87
CA LEU A 71 17.73 -16.86 -16.57
C LEU A 71 16.61 -17.84 -16.91
N SER A 72 16.07 -18.50 -15.89
CA SER A 72 14.92 -19.37 -16.01
C SER A 72 13.89 -18.68 -16.92
N ALA A 73 13.56 -19.34 -18.02
CA ALA A 73 12.62 -18.81 -18.99
C ALA A 73 11.32 -18.51 -18.25
N LEU A 74 10.86 -17.26 -18.31
CA LEU A 74 9.59 -16.89 -17.70
C LEU A 74 8.45 -17.52 -18.53
N PRO A 75 7.32 -17.87 -17.88
CA PRO A 75 6.11 -18.22 -18.62
C PRO A 75 5.76 -17.13 -19.63
N ALA A 76 5.15 -17.49 -20.77
CA ALA A 76 4.77 -16.54 -21.82
C ALA A 76 3.83 -15.42 -21.33
N THR A 77 3.15 -15.63 -20.20
CA THR A 77 2.29 -14.65 -19.54
C THR A 77 3.03 -13.62 -18.69
N MET A 78 4.34 -13.78 -18.47
CA MET A 78 5.14 -12.96 -17.57
C MET A 78 6.26 -12.23 -18.32
N ARG A 79 6.60 -11.02 -17.86
CA ARG A 79 7.65 -10.20 -18.45
C ARG A 79 8.50 -9.51 -17.39
N ARG A 80 9.82 -9.52 -17.57
CA ARG A 80 10.73 -8.65 -16.80
C ARG A 80 10.63 -7.22 -17.33
N VAL A 81 10.38 -6.26 -16.44
CA VAL A 81 10.34 -4.83 -16.77
C VAL A 81 11.14 -4.04 -15.73
N GLU A 82 11.78 -2.97 -16.21
CA GLU A 82 12.46 -1.99 -15.37
C GLU A 82 11.60 -0.72 -15.32
N LEU A 83 10.94 -0.45 -14.20
CA LEU A 83 10.05 0.71 -14.04
C LEU A 83 10.77 1.81 -13.27
N LYS A 84 10.91 3.00 -13.87
CA LYS A 84 11.45 4.19 -13.18
C LYS A 84 10.30 4.99 -12.60
N ILE A 85 10.03 4.81 -11.31
CA ILE A 85 8.89 5.41 -10.58
C ILE A 85 9.45 6.39 -9.53
N ASP A 86 9.00 7.64 -9.58
CA ASP A 86 9.41 8.69 -8.63
C ASP A 86 10.94 8.82 -8.50
N GLY A 87 11.66 8.62 -9.62
CA GLY A 87 13.12 8.65 -9.68
C GLY A 87 13.83 7.35 -9.27
N VAL A 88 13.11 6.38 -8.71
CA VAL A 88 13.64 5.08 -8.27
C VAL A 88 13.41 4.02 -9.35
N THR A 89 14.41 3.17 -9.57
CA THR A 89 14.34 2.08 -10.55
C THR A 89 13.89 0.78 -9.88
N HIS A 90 12.81 0.18 -10.40
CA HIS A 90 12.22 -1.05 -9.91
C HIS A 90 12.31 -2.14 -10.98
N ASN A 91 13.10 -3.19 -10.72
CA ASN A 91 13.16 -4.37 -11.57
C ASN A 91 12.14 -5.40 -11.09
N VAL A 92 11.08 -5.62 -11.88
CA VAL A 92 9.95 -6.49 -11.49
C VAL A 92 9.59 -7.48 -12.60
N VAL A 93 8.97 -8.58 -12.21
CA VAL A 93 8.35 -9.53 -13.13
C VAL A 93 6.84 -9.36 -13.03
N VAL A 94 6.20 -8.97 -14.14
CA VAL A 94 4.77 -8.64 -14.18
C VAL A 94 4.02 -9.61 -15.09
N ASP A 95 2.74 -9.87 -14.80
CA ASP A 95 1.86 -10.50 -15.77
C ASP A 95 1.60 -9.54 -16.92
N ASN A 96 1.50 -10.04 -18.16
CA ASN A 96 1.26 -9.23 -19.35
C ASN A 96 -0.07 -8.46 -19.31
N ARG A 97 -1.00 -8.86 -18.43
CA ARG A 97 -2.31 -8.23 -18.24
C ARG A 97 -2.35 -7.29 -17.03
N GLU A 98 -1.29 -7.27 -16.23
CA GLU A 98 -1.22 -6.45 -15.02
C GLU A 98 -1.09 -4.98 -15.38
N SER A 99 -1.96 -4.16 -14.78
CA SER A 99 -1.93 -2.71 -14.92
C SER A 99 -0.80 -2.10 -14.09
N LEU A 100 -0.38 -0.89 -14.48
CA LEU A 100 0.59 -0.10 -13.74
C LEU A 100 0.11 0.19 -12.33
N TRP A 101 -1.20 0.43 -12.16
CA TRP A 101 -1.78 0.63 -10.83
C TRP A 101 -1.63 -0.62 -9.94
N GLU A 102 -1.92 -1.81 -10.46
CA GLU A 102 -1.76 -3.07 -9.74
C GLU A 102 -0.28 -3.32 -9.38
N THR A 103 0.65 -3.15 -10.32
CA THR A 103 2.08 -3.34 -10.04
C THR A 103 2.58 -2.38 -8.96
N MET A 104 2.21 -1.10 -9.04
CA MET A 104 2.59 -0.12 -8.01
C MET A 104 2.02 -0.49 -6.64
N ASN A 105 0.73 -0.79 -6.55
CA ASN A 105 0.08 -0.94 -5.25
C ASN A 105 0.22 -2.35 -4.66
N PHE A 106 0.08 -3.39 -5.46
CA PHE A 106 0.07 -4.78 -4.97
C PHE A 106 1.47 -5.38 -4.91
N GLN A 107 2.32 -5.16 -5.91
CA GLN A 107 3.69 -5.72 -5.89
C GLN A 107 4.66 -4.82 -5.15
N LEU A 108 4.64 -3.51 -5.44
CA LEU A 108 5.64 -2.57 -4.91
C LEU A 108 5.19 -1.88 -3.61
N GLY A 109 3.93 -2.00 -3.21
CA GLY A 109 3.40 -1.34 -2.00
C GLY A 109 3.34 0.19 -2.10
N LEU A 110 3.48 0.76 -3.31
CA LEU A 110 3.46 2.19 -3.58
C LEU A 110 2.02 2.70 -3.63
N SER A 111 1.47 3.00 -2.46
CA SER A 111 0.12 3.53 -2.27
C SER A 111 -0.02 5.02 -2.63
N ASN A 112 0.55 5.44 -3.76
CA ASN A 112 0.62 6.84 -4.20
C ASN A 112 -0.42 7.20 -5.30
N SER A 113 -1.31 6.28 -5.65
CA SER A 113 -2.45 6.49 -6.55
C SER A 113 -3.63 5.63 -6.12
N ASN A 114 -4.87 6.06 -6.37
CA ASN A 114 -6.07 5.36 -5.89
C ASN A 114 -6.79 4.62 -7.02
N LEU A 115 -7.38 3.45 -6.75
CA LEU A 115 -8.28 2.80 -7.71
C LEU A 115 -9.72 3.14 -7.36
N GLY A 116 -10.44 3.72 -8.33
CA GLY A 116 -11.85 4.07 -8.14
C GLY A 116 -12.83 3.26 -8.99
N CYS A 117 -12.51 3.03 -10.28
CA CYS A 117 -13.44 2.39 -11.21
C CYS A 117 -12.85 1.21 -12.01
N ASP A 118 -11.52 1.14 -12.13
CA ASP A 118 -10.80 0.12 -12.92
C ASP A 118 -11.27 -0.02 -14.39
N ARG A 119 -11.71 1.09 -14.99
CA ARG A 119 -12.23 1.11 -16.36
C ARG A 119 -12.02 2.45 -17.08
N ALA A 120 -10.93 3.16 -16.71
CA ALA A 120 -10.52 4.43 -17.33
C ALA A 120 -11.50 5.62 -17.22
N GLN A 121 -12.47 5.58 -16.32
CA GLN A 121 -13.53 6.60 -16.26
C GLN A 121 -13.32 7.67 -15.19
N CYS A 122 -12.74 7.32 -14.03
CA CYS A 122 -12.78 8.21 -12.87
C CYS A 122 -11.52 9.03 -12.62
N GLY A 123 -10.39 8.73 -13.26
CA GLY A 123 -9.13 9.48 -13.09
C GLY A 123 -8.41 9.30 -11.75
N ALA A 124 -9.01 8.66 -10.74
CA ALA A 124 -8.40 8.53 -9.40
C ALA A 124 -7.02 7.84 -9.41
N CYS A 125 -6.77 6.99 -10.41
CA CYS A 125 -5.51 6.27 -10.62
C CYS A 125 -4.50 7.04 -11.48
N ALA A 126 -4.74 8.32 -11.76
CA ALA A 126 -3.90 9.07 -12.68
C ALA A 126 -2.48 9.25 -12.11
N VAL A 127 -1.52 8.97 -12.98
CA VAL A 127 -0.08 9.20 -12.79
C VAL A 127 0.46 9.87 -14.04
N LEU A 128 1.69 10.39 -14.01
CA LEU A 128 2.35 10.88 -15.21
C LEU A 128 3.25 9.79 -15.78
N VAL A 129 3.15 9.57 -17.09
CA VAL A 129 4.13 8.81 -17.86
C VAL A 129 4.71 9.75 -18.91
N ASP A 130 6.01 10.01 -18.84
CA ASP A 130 6.72 10.99 -19.69
C ASP A 130 6.01 12.36 -19.71
N GLY A 131 5.60 12.82 -18.51
CA GLY A 131 4.93 14.11 -18.31
C GLY A 131 3.45 14.16 -18.69
N LYS A 132 2.87 13.09 -19.24
CA LYS A 132 1.44 13.03 -19.61
C LYS A 132 0.62 12.30 -18.56
N ALA A 133 -0.48 12.89 -18.13
CA ALA A 133 -1.44 12.21 -17.26
C ALA A 133 -2.09 11.02 -17.98
N VAL A 134 -2.01 9.83 -17.37
CA VAL A 134 -2.62 8.59 -17.87
C VAL A 134 -3.33 7.86 -16.74
N ASN A 135 -4.40 7.13 -17.06
CA ASN A 135 -5.07 6.25 -16.12
C ASN A 135 -4.21 5.00 -15.87
N GLY A 136 -3.62 4.89 -14.67
CA GLY A 136 -2.76 3.77 -14.30
C GLY A 136 -3.42 2.39 -14.42
N CYS A 137 -4.75 2.32 -14.23
CA CYS A 137 -5.53 1.08 -14.41
C CYS A 137 -5.59 0.57 -15.85
N THR A 138 -5.27 1.41 -16.85
CA THR A 138 -5.32 1.01 -18.28
C THR A 138 -3.96 0.93 -18.96
N VAL A 139 -2.89 1.23 -18.24
CA VAL A 139 -1.53 1.08 -18.75
C VAL A 139 -1.01 -0.26 -18.30
N LEU A 140 -0.72 -1.17 -19.22
CA LEU A 140 -0.11 -2.46 -18.88
C LEU A 140 1.35 -2.28 -18.49
N SER A 141 1.76 -2.77 -17.32
CA SER A 141 3.15 -2.70 -16.85
C SER A 141 4.11 -3.36 -17.83
N ALA A 142 3.70 -4.46 -18.45
CA ALA A 142 4.47 -5.18 -19.47
C ALA A 142 4.74 -4.35 -20.74
N ARG A 143 4.05 -3.22 -20.94
CA ARG A 143 4.31 -2.30 -22.06
C ARG A 143 5.31 -1.21 -21.70
N LEU A 144 5.69 -1.05 -20.43
CA LEU A 144 6.68 -0.09 -19.97
C LEU A 144 8.09 -0.71 -19.93
N GLY A 145 9.03 -0.01 -19.31
CA GLY A 145 10.42 -0.45 -19.16
C GLY A 145 11.30 -0.26 -20.39
N ARG A 146 11.03 0.81 -21.15
CA ARG A 146 11.89 1.30 -22.23
C ARG A 146 12.40 2.72 -21.93
N GLY A 147 12.67 3.00 -20.65
CA GLY A 147 13.17 4.29 -20.18
C GLY A 147 12.11 5.34 -19.87
N GLN A 148 10.82 5.01 -19.89
CA GLN A 148 9.76 5.94 -19.50
C GLN A 148 9.92 6.39 -18.05
N GLU A 149 9.67 7.67 -17.78
CA GLU A 149 9.61 8.22 -16.43
C GLU A 149 8.17 8.20 -15.91
N ILE A 150 7.95 7.52 -14.79
CA ILE A 150 6.66 7.43 -14.11
C ILE A 150 6.71 8.32 -12.88
N LYS A 151 5.80 9.28 -12.77
CA LYS A 151 5.68 10.15 -11.58
C LYS A 151 4.31 9.98 -10.96
N THR A 152 4.30 9.75 -9.66
CA THR A 152 3.12 9.74 -8.80
C THR A 152 3.06 11.01 -7.98
N VAL A 153 2.00 11.16 -7.18
CA VAL A 153 1.82 12.31 -6.28
C VAL A 153 2.96 12.46 -5.26
N ALA A 154 3.66 11.37 -4.93
CA ALA A 154 4.75 11.38 -3.95
C ALA A 154 6.00 12.10 -4.48
N SER A 155 6.22 12.11 -5.79
CA SER A 155 7.39 12.80 -6.39
C SER A 155 7.31 14.32 -6.34
N LEU A 156 6.15 14.90 -6.00
CA LEU A 156 5.95 16.35 -6.07
C LEU A 156 6.53 17.08 -4.86
N THR A 157 6.56 16.43 -3.71
CA THR A 157 7.02 17.03 -2.45
C THR A 157 8.54 17.18 -2.46
N THR A 158 9.05 18.39 -2.19
CA THR A 158 10.49 18.71 -2.19
C THR A 158 11.09 18.80 -0.78
N GLY A 159 10.29 18.69 0.27
CA GLY A 159 10.76 18.77 1.65
C GLY A 159 9.64 18.60 2.69
N PRO A 160 9.95 18.77 3.98
CA PRO A 160 8.97 18.64 5.04
C PRO A 160 8.04 19.87 5.14
N GLY A 161 6.88 19.65 5.75
CA GLY A 161 5.92 20.71 6.08
C GLY A 161 5.27 21.37 4.86
N VAL A 162 4.53 22.45 5.13
CA VAL A 162 3.74 23.18 4.11
C VAL A 162 4.62 23.75 2.99
N ALA A 163 5.82 24.23 3.36
CA ALA A 163 6.77 24.82 2.42
C ALA A 163 7.37 23.79 1.45
N GLY A 164 7.49 22.53 1.89
CA GLY A 164 7.98 21.43 1.06
C GLY A 164 6.93 20.83 0.13
N LEU A 165 5.66 21.20 0.25
CA LEU A 165 4.61 20.78 -0.69
C LEU A 165 4.77 21.54 -2.01
N HIS A 166 4.53 20.84 -3.12
CA HIS A 166 4.38 21.47 -4.43
C HIS A 166 3.23 22.50 -4.40
N PRO A 167 3.31 23.64 -5.12
CA PRO A 167 2.23 24.65 -5.15
C PRO A 167 0.84 24.06 -5.41
N ILE A 168 0.74 23.07 -6.30
CA ILE A 168 -0.50 22.32 -6.56
C ILE A 168 -0.99 21.57 -5.31
N GLN A 169 -0.14 20.79 -4.64
CA GLN A 169 -0.54 20.08 -3.41
C GLN A 169 -0.99 21.06 -2.32
N ARG A 170 -0.24 22.16 -2.18
CA ARG A 170 -0.52 23.20 -1.18
C ARG A 170 -1.84 23.91 -1.45
N ALA A 171 -2.11 24.31 -2.70
CA ALA A 171 -3.36 24.93 -3.09
C ALA A 171 -4.55 23.98 -2.92
N PHE A 172 -4.42 22.70 -3.33
CA PHE A 172 -5.47 21.71 -3.09
C PHE A 172 -5.77 21.56 -1.61
N TRP A 173 -4.74 21.60 -0.75
CA TRP A 173 -4.93 21.53 0.69
C TRP A 173 -5.59 22.79 1.26
N LEU A 174 -4.97 23.95 1.07
CA LEU A 174 -5.36 25.19 1.74
C LEU A 174 -6.59 25.87 1.12
N ASP A 175 -6.91 25.58 -0.14
CA ASP A 175 -8.12 26.08 -0.81
C ASP A 175 -9.27 25.06 -0.78
N GLY A 176 -9.08 23.93 -0.10
CA GLY A 176 -10.12 22.92 0.08
C GLY A 176 -10.51 22.19 -1.20
N GLY A 177 -9.57 21.99 -2.13
CA GLY A 177 -9.77 21.22 -3.37
C GLY A 177 -9.97 19.71 -3.16
N PHE A 178 -10.37 19.28 -1.96
CA PHE A 178 -10.62 17.90 -1.58
C PHE A 178 -11.55 17.78 -0.37
N GLN A 179 -12.10 16.58 -0.17
CA GLN A 179 -12.72 16.15 1.09
C GLN A 179 -12.25 14.73 1.42
N CYS A 180 -12.90 13.69 0.87
CA CYS A 180 -12.56 12.29 1.16
C CYS A 180 -11.17 11.86 0.65
N GLY A 181 -10.52 12.67 -0.20
CA GLY A 181 -9.17 12.41 -0.70
C GLY A 181 -9.05 11.38 -1.81
N ILE A 182 -10.10 10.58 -2.10
CA ILE A 182 -10.01 9.46 -3.06
C ILE A 182 -9.63 9.92 -4.47
N CYS A 183 -10.25 10.99 -4.96
CA CYS A 183 -9.95 11.53 -6.30
C CYS A 183 -8.75 12.49 -6.33
N THR A 184 -8.32 12.98 -5.16
CA THR A 184 -7.41 14.13 -5.04
C THR A 184 -6.05 13.89 -5.68
N ARG A 185 -5.50 12.69 -5.52
CA ARG A 185 -4.22 12.32 -6.15
C ARG A 185 -4.30 12.40 -7.67
N GLY A 186 -5.39 11.88 -8.26
CA GLY A 186 -5.63 11.96 -9.70
C GLY A 186 -5.77 13.39 -10.21
N PHE A 187 -6.59 14.20 -9.52
CA PHE A 187 -6.73 15.63 -9.83
C PHE A 187 -5.41 16.40 -9.75
N ILE A 188 -4.58 16.14 -8.73
CA ILE A 188 -3.26 16.76 -8.59
C ILE A 188 -2.38 16.38 -9.78
N MET A 189 -2.27 15.09 -10.14
CA MET A 189 -1.43 14.68 -11.27
C MET A 189 -1.92 15.22 -12.61
N SER A 190 -3.24 15.24 -12.85
CA SER A 190 -3.81 15.88 -14.04
C SER A 190 -3.57 17.39 -14.06
N THR A 191 -3.60 18.06 -12.91
CA THR A 191 -3.27 19.49 -12.80
C THR A 191 -1.80 19.74 -13.13
N VAL A 192 -0.88 18.89 -12.67
CA VAL A 192 0.55 18.98 -13.04
C VAL A 192 0.70 18.88 -14.56
N SER A 193 0.04 17.89 -15.19
CA SER A 193 0.09 17.71 -16.64
C SER A 193 -0.49 18.91 -17.39
N LEU A 194 -1.61 19.48 -16.92
CA LEU A 194 -2.24 20.66 -17.53
C LEU A 194 -1.32 21.89 -17.45
N LEU A 195 -0.81 22.21 -16.25
CA LEU A 195 -0.03 23.42 -16.00
C LEU A 195 1.37 23.37 -16.61
N ALA A 196 1.93 22.17 -16.83
CA ALA A 196 3.17 22.00 -17.58
C ALA A 196 3.05 22.48 -19.04
N VAL A 197 1.86 22.34 -19.64
CA VAL A 197 1.59 22.74 -21.03
C VAL A 197 1.00 24.15 -21.11
N ASN A 198 0.15 24.51 -20.14
CA ASN A 198 -0.52 25.80 -20.09
C ASN A 198 -0.42 26.39 -18.68
N PRO A 199 0.59 27.25 -18.42
CA PRO A 199 0.78 27.86 -17.11
C PRO A 199 -0.30 28.87 -16.70
N LYS A 200 -1.21 29.28 -17.59
CA LYS A 200 -2.29 30.23 -17.31
C LYS A 200 -3.61 29.79 -17.99
N PRO A 201 -4.18 28.65 -17.56
CA PRO A 201 -5.37 28.11 -18.20
C PRO A 201 -6.60 28.96 -17.85
N SER A 202 -7.52 29.10 -18.81
CA SER A 202 -8.86 29.62 -18.55
C SER A 202 -9.71 28.60 -17.80
N ALA A 203 -10.83 29.02 -17.22
CA ALA A 203 -11.76 28.10 -16.54
C ALA A 203 -12.24 26.95 -17.46
N VAL A 204 -12.47 27.24 -18.75
CA VAL A 204 -12.84 26.21 -19.74
C VAL A 204 -11.70 25.22 -19.97
N GLN A 205 -10.45 25.71 -20.04
CA GLN A 205 -9.28 24.85 -20.21
C GLN A 205 -8.99 24.01 -18.95
N ILE A 206 -9.29 24.53 -17.76
CA ILE A 206 -9.24 23.74 -16.51
C ILE A 206 -10.30 22.64 -16.55
N ALA A 207 -11.54 22.96 -16.93
CA ALA A 207 -12.61 21.98 -17.03
C ALA A 207 -12.26 20.86 -18.02
N GLU A 208 -11.76 21.23 -19.20
CA GLU A 208 -11.34 20.26 -20.21
C GLU A 208 -10.15 19.42 -19.74
N GLY A 209 -9.10 20.06 -19.22
CA GLY A 209 -7.88 19.39 -18.76
C GLY A 209 -8.09 18.47 -17.56
N LEU A 210 -9.15 18.67 -16.79
CA LEU A 210 -9.50 17.85 -15.63
C LEU A 210 -10.72 16.95 -15.86
N SER A 211 -11.34 16.98 -17.04
CA SER A 211 -12.58 16.25 -17.36
C SER A 211 -12.47 14.72 -17.18
N GLY A 212 -11.26 14.17 -17.25
CA GLY A 212 -10.98 12.76 -16.98
C GLY A 212 -11.00 12.36 -15.49
N ASN A 213 -11.25 13.29 -14.56
CA ASN A 213 -11.29 13.04 -13.12
C ASN A 213 -12.69 13.28 -12.54
N ILE A 214 -13.18 12.31 -11.78
CA ILE A 214 -14.50 12.37 -11.14
C ILE A 214 -14.35 12.59 -9.63
N CYS A 215 -14.97 13.66 -9.13
CA CYS A 215 -15.11 13.95 -7.71
C CYS A 215 -16.53 13.62 -7.22
N ARG A 216 -16.67 12.61 -6.35
CA ARG A 216 -17.99 12.28 -5.78
C ARG A 216 -18.42 13.25 -4.67
N CYS A 217 -17.48 13.92 -4.01
CA CYS A 217 -17.76 14.98 -3.03
C CYS A 217 -18.28 16.27 -3.68
N GLY A 218 -18.13 16.43 -5.00
CA GLY A 218 -18.65 17.59 -5.74
C GLY A 218 -17.81 18.87 -5.61
N GLU A 219 -16.55 18.78 -5.16
CA GLU A 219 -15.69 19.95 -4.86
C GLU A 219 -15.07 20.63 -6.10
N TYR A 220 -15.68 20.51 -7.29
CA TYR A 220 -15.12 21.02 -8.55
C TYR A 220 -14.80 22.52 -8.50
N ALA A 221 -15.66 23.34 -7.87
CA ALA A 221 -15.41 24.76 -7.74
C ALA A 221 -14.12 25.06 -6.95
N LYS A 222 -13.90 24.37 -5.82
CA LYS A 222 -12.68 24.52 -5.01
C LYS A 222 -11.46 23.91 -5.68
N ILE A 223 -11.63 22.82 -6.43
CA ILE A 223 -10.58 22.27 -7.29
C ILE A 223 -10.13 23.32 -8.32
N PHE A 224 -11.07 24.04 -8.96
CA PHE A 224 -10.73 25.07 -9.94
C PHE A 224 -10.05 26.27 -9.28
N THR A 225 -10.50 26.67 -8.09
CA THR A 225 -9.80 27.67 -7.27
C THR A 225 -8.36 27.23 -7.00
N ALA A 226 -8.15 26.01 -6.50
CA ALA A 226 -6.84 25.47 -6.21
C ALA A 226 -5.92 25.42 -7.44
N VAL A 227 -6.46 25.05 -8.61
CA VAL A 227 -5.70 25.05 -9.88
C VAL A 227 -5.25 26.46 -10.24
N ASN A 228 -6.13 27.46 -10.14
CA ASN A 228 -5.80 28.85 -10.44
C ASN A 228 -4.76 29.41 -9.45
N THR A 229 -4.93 29.15 -8.15
CA THR A 229 -3.99 29.54 -7.10
C THR A 229 -2.61 28.91 -7.37
N ALA A 230 -2.57 27.60 -7.62
CA ALA A 230 -1.32 26.91 -7.94
C ALA A 230 -0.65 27.46 -9.21
N ALA A 231 -1.43 27.72 -10.26
CA ALA A 231 -0.92 28.29 -11.50
C ALA A 231 -0.31 29.68 -11.27
N ALA A 232 -0.96 30.55 -10.48
CA ALA A 232 -0.42 31.86 -10.13
C ALA A 232 0.87 31.75 -9.31
N GLU A 233 0.90 30.89 -8.30
CA GLU A 233 2.07 30.69 -7.46
C GLU A 233 3.26 30.13 -8.26
N MET A 234 3.02 29.18 -9.16
CA MET A 234 4.05 28.62 -10.06
C MET A 234 4.64 29.66 -11.03
N ARG A 235 3.92 30.76 -11.31
CA ARG A 235 4.42 31.91 -12.08
C ARG A 235 5.15 32.96 -11.21
N GLY A 236 5.28 32.72 -9.90
CA GLY A 236 5.91 33.64 -8.96
C GLY A 236 5.01 34.78 -8.48
N GLU A 237 3.69 34.67 -8.70
CA GLU A 237 2.72 35.65 -8.21
C GLU A 237 2.46 35.44 -6.71
N LYS A 238 2.19 36.53 -5.98
CA LYS A 238 1.73 36.43 -4.59
C LYS A 238 0.29 35.91 -4.59
N VAL A 239 0.06 34.82 -3.85
CA VAL A 239 -1.26 34.21 -3.70
C VAL A 239 -1.73 34.26 -2.25
N THR A 240 -3.05 34.28 -2.07
CA THR A 240 -3.70 34.16 -0.77
C THR A 240 -4.52 32.88 -0.78
N HIS A 241 -4.24 31.98 0.15
CA HIS A 241 -5.02 30.76 0.32
C HIS A 241 -6.27 30.98 1.16
N LEU A 242 -7.29 30.13 1.00
CA LEU A 242 -8.55 30.23 1.77
C LEU A 242 -8.38 29.87 3.24
N ALA A 243 -7.47 28.96 3.56
CA ALA A 243 -7.14 28.57 4.92
C ALA A 243 -5.68 28.88 5.27
N ALA A 244 -5.44 29.23 6.53
CA ALA A 244 -4.10 29.33 7.09
C ALA A 244 -3.67 27.98 7.67
N PRO A 245 -2.45 27.49 7.40
CA PRO A 245 -1.95 26.27 8.02
C PRO A 245 -1.73 26.50 9.52
N ILE A 246 -2.22 25.57 10.34
CA ILE A 246 -1.91 25.52 11.76
C ILE A 246 -0.66 24.65 11.91
N VAL A 247 0.49 25.29 12.13
CA VAL A 247 1.76 24.58 12.40
C VAL A 247 1.87 24.40 13.90
N VAL A 248 1.67 23.17 14.37
CA VAL A 248 1.99 22.78 15.74
C VAL A 248 3.42 22.27 15.72
N GLU A 249 4.34 22.97 16.40
CA GLU A 249 5.67 22.43 16.64
C GLU A 249 5.49 21.14 17.47
N ALA A 250 5.73 20.00 16.83
CA ALA A 250 5.90 18.77 17.58
C ALA A 250 7.15 18.97 18.43
N THR A 251 6.96 19.24 19.74
CA THR A 251 8.03 19.10 20.74
C THR A 251 8.67 17.75 20.46
N GLY A 252 9.96 17.76 20.15
CA GLY A 252 10.66 16.67 19.46
C GLY A 252 10.25 15.30 19.96
N VAL A 253 10.14 14.35 19.04
CA VAL A 253 10.04 12.92 19.40
C VAL A 253 11.19 12.66 20.35
N GLU A 254 10.89 12.55 21.65
CA GLU A 254 11.86 12.22 22.67
C GLU A 254 12.52 10.94 22.19
N ALA A 255 13.82 11.02 21.90
CA ALA A 255 14.55 9.90 21.35
C ALA A 255 14.30 8.72 22.30
N ALA A 256 13.63 7.69 21.77
CA ALA A 256 13.23 6.55 22.58
C ALA A 256 14.47 6.07 23.34
N PRO A 257 14.42 5.95 24.68
CA PRO A 257 15.57 5.55 25.45
C PRO A 257 16.10 4.23 24.89
N THR A 258 17.41 4.11 24.80
CA THR A 258 18.16 2.89 24.46
C THR A 258 17.98 1.81 25.53
N ALA A 259 16.72 1.50 25.86
CA ALA A 259 16.33 0.33 26.61
C ALA A 259 16.52 -0.89 25.69
N GLN A 260 17.00 -1.99 26.25
CA GLN A 260 17.04 -3.28 25.57
C GLN A 260 15.61 -3.71 25.29
N ALA A 261 15.09 -3.32 24.13
CA ALA A 261 13.70 -3.53 23.78
C ALA A 261 13.54 -4.94 23.21
N LEU A 262 12.77 -5.78 23.90
CA LEU A 262 12.30 -7.06 23.36
C LEU A 262 10.91 -6.86 22.76
N SER A 263 10.65 -7.55 21.66
CA SER A 263 9.34 -7.56 21.02
C SER A 263 8.93 -8.99 20.73
N LYS A 264 7.69 -9.34 21.09
CA LYS A 264 7.14 -10.68 20.84
C LYS A 264 5.66 -10.58 20.49
N GLU A 265 5.27 -11.40 19.53
CA GLU A 265 3.86 -11.67 19.23
C GLU A 265 3.34 -12.82 20.09
N PHE A 266 2.16 -12.63 20.64
CA PHE A 266 1.41 -13.61 21.40
C PHE A 266 0.06 -13.89 20.73
N THR A 267 -0.45 -15.10 20.89
CA THR A 267 -1.78 -15.46 20.39
C THR A 267 -2.78 -15.44 21.53
N PHE A 268 -3.91 -14.75 21.36
CA PHE A 268 -4.94 -14.74 22.39
C PHE A 268 -5.52 -16.16 22.60
N VAL A 269 -5.74 -16.53 23.87
CA VAL A 269 -6.49 -17.73 24.22
C VAL A 269 -7.92 -17.61 23.72
N ASN A 270 -8.52 -16.43 23.92
CA ASN A 270 -9.83 -16.05 23.40
C ASN A 270 -9.65 -14.83 22.49
N PRO A 271 -9.97 -14.93 21.19
CA PRO A 271 -9.90 -13.80 20.27
C PRO A 271 -10.68 -12.58 20.78
N LEU A 272 -10.28 -11.39 20.34
CA LEU A 272 -11.06 -10.17 20.56
C LEU A 272 -12.42 -10.29 19.86
N GLY A 273 -13.45 -9.66 20.43
CA GLY A 273 -14.82 -9.81 19.95
C GLY A 273 -14.99 -9.12 18.60
N THR A 274 -14.46 -7.91 18.48
CA THR A 274 -14.48 -7.13 17.24
C THR A 274 -13.19 -6.30 17.08
N ILE A 275 -12.96 -5.75 15.88
CA ILE A 275 -11.78 -4.92 15.60
C ILE A 275 -11.74 -3.64 16.46
N GLU A 276 -12.89 -3.16 16.91
CA GLU A 276 -13.04 -1.99 17.78
C GLU A 276 -12.44 -2.21 19.18
N ASP A 277 -12.22 -3.47 19.59
CA ASP A 277 -11.56 -3.81 20.85
C ASP A 277 -10.03 -3.65 20.80
N VAL A 278 -9.44 -3.50 19.60
CA VAL A 278 -7.98 -3.43 19.40
C VAL A 278 -7.41 -2.13 19.96
N ASP A 279 -7.97 -0.98 19.58
CA ASP A 279 -7.43 0.32 19.96
C ASP A 279 -7.48 0.56 21.49
N PRO A 280 -8.58 0.26 22.20
CA PRO A 280 -8.62 0.36 23.66
C PRO A 280 -7.60 -0.53 24.35
N LEU A 281 -7.39 -1.76 23.86
CA LEU A 281 -6.41 -2.69 24.40
C LEU A 281 -4.98 -2.16 24.22
N VAL A 282 -4.65 -1.74 23.00
CA VAL A 282 -3.31 -1.21 22.67
C VAL A 282 -3.03 0.05 23.48
N ALA A 283 -4.00 0.97 23.59
CA ALA A 283 -3.86 2.17 24.41
C ALA A 283 -3.62 1.83 25.89
N ALA A 284 -4.38 0.89 26.44
CA ALA A 284 -4.22 0.47 27.84
C ALA A 284 -2.89 -0.25 28.11
N LEU A 285 -2.36 -1.01 27.14
CA LEU A 285 -1.05 -1.65 27.23
C LEU A 285 0.09 -0.62 27.26
N LYS A 286 0.02 0.43 26.44
CA LYS A 286 1.04 1.50 26.39
C LYS A 286 1.15 2.30 27.69
N LEU A 287 0.11 2.27 28.53
CA LEU A 287 0.13 2.91 29.85
C LEU A 287 0.80 2.04 30.93
N LYS A 288 1.12 0.78 30.64
CA LYS A 288 1.75 -0.12 31.61
C LYS A 288 3.25 0.13 31.70
N THR A 289 3.74 0.29 32.93
CA THR A 289 5.16 0.51 33.19
C THR A 289 6.02 -0.60 32.59
N GLY A 290 7.00 -0.24 31.76
CA GLY A 290 7.90 -1.17 31.10
C GLY A 290 7.45 -1.62 29.71
N ILE A 291 6.18 -1.38 29.33
CA ILE A 291 5.74 -1.53 27.93
C ILE A 291 6.15 -0.29 27.14
N LEU A 292 6.80 -0.51 26.01
CA LEU A 292 7.32 0.54 25.13
C LEU A 292 6.39 0.79 23.96
N ASP A 293 5.79 -0.27 23.41
CA ASP A 293 4.83 -0.19 22.31
C ASP A 293 3.96 -1.46 22.26
N ALA A 294 2.82 -1.39 21.57
CA ALA A 294 1.96 -2.54 21.33
C ALA A 294 1.16 -2.35 20.03
N SER A 295 0.86 -3.46 19.37
CA SER A 295 -0.09 -3.56 18.27
C SER A 295 -0.87 -4.87 18.39
N ALA A 296 -2.09 -4.93 17.87
CA ALA A 296 -2.90 -6.15 17.95
C ALA A 296 -3.79 -6.33 16.72
N SER A 297 -4.26 -7.57 16.56
CA SER A 297 -5.33 -7.99 15.67
C SER A 297 -6.41 -8.69 16.50
N GLU A 298 -7.45 -9.22 15.85
CA GLU A 298 -8.46 -10.03 16.54
C GLU A 298 -7.87 -11.27 17.22
N ARG A 299 -6.71 -11.77 16.76
CA ARG A 299 -6.15 -13.06 17.22
C ARG A 299 -4.79 -12.95 17.88
N THR A 300 -4.04 -11.90 17.60
CA THR A 300 -2.67 -11.74 18.08
C THR A 300 -2.44 -10.37 18.69
N VAL A 301 -1.44 -10.28 19.56
CA VAL A 301 -0.93 -9.03 20.10
C VAL A 301 0.59 -9.07 20.08
N THR A 302 1.19 -8.07 19.45
CA THR A 302 2.62 -7.83 19.51
C THR A 302 2.88 -6.80 20.58
N VAL A 303 3.68 -7.16 21.57
CA VAL A 303 4.08 -6.26 22.67
C VAL A 303 5.57 -6.02 22.56
N LYS A 304 5.98 -4.77 22.69
CA LYS A 304 7.37 -4.35 22.81
C LYS A 304 7.59 -3.81 24.21
N TRP A 305 8.60 -4.31 24.93
CA TRP A 305 8.86 -3.94 26.31
C TRP A 305 10.35 -3.80 26.60
N ASP A 306 10.67 -3.09 27.69
CA ASP A 306 12.01 -2.93 28.22
C ASP A 306 12.41 -4.19 29.00
N SER A 307 13.37 -4.96 28.47
CA SER A 307 13.79 -6.23 29.06
C SER A 307 14.52 -6.08 30.39
N SER A 308 14.93 -4.86 30.76
CA SER A 308 15.47 -4.59 32.09
C SER A 308 14.39 -4.46 33.17
N LYS A 309 13.14 -4.21 32.77
CA LYS A 309 12.00 -3.98 33.67
C LYS A 309 10.98 -5.11 33.65
N LEU A 310 10.78 -5.73 32.49
CA LEU A 310 9.81 -6.80 32.31
C LEU A 310 10.44 -8.01 31.61
N ASN A 311 10.10 -9.21 32.07
CA ASN A 311 10.31 -10.45 31.35
C ASN A 311 9.01 -10.90 30.65
N GLU A 312 9.10 -11.92 29.79
CA GLU A 312 7.95 -12.42 29.04
C GLU A 312 6.78 -12.86 29.93
N GLN A 313 7.05 -13.50 31.08
CA GLN A 313 5.99 -13.96 31.97
C GLN A 313 5.22 -12.77 32.57
N GLN A 314 5.92 -11.70 32.95
CA GLN A 314 5.27 -10.49 33.45
C GLN A 314 4.40 -9.81 32.38
N VAL A 315 4.80 -9.86 31.11
CA VAL A 315 3.96 -9.39 29.99
C VAL A 315 2.70 -10.24 29.83
N ARG A 316 2.83 -11.57 29.97
CA ARG A 316 1.67 -12.49 29.97
C ARG A 316 0.72 -12.23 31.13
N ASP A 317 1.26 -11.94 32.32
CA ASP A 317 0.47 -11.64 33.51
C ASP A 317 -0.28 -10.31 33.38
N ILE A 318 0.36 -9.28 32.78
CA ILE A 318 -0.31 -8.02 32.43
C ILE A 318 -1.49 -8.26 31.49
N LEU A 319 -1.28 -9.04 30.42
CA LEU A 319 -2.32 -9.38 29.46
C LEU A 319 -3.46 -10.20 30.10
N ALA A 320 -3.13 -11.17 30.95
CA ALA A 320 -4.11 -11.95 31.70
C ALA A 320 -4.91 -11.10 32.69
N GLY A 321 -4.26 -10.17 33.40
CA GLY A 321 -4.91 -9.23 34.32
C GLY A 321 -5.86 -8.24 33.61
N MET A 322 -5.68 -8.03 32.31
CA MET A 322 -6.59 -7.27 31.45
C MET A 322 -7.71 -8.13 30.84
N GLY A 323 -7.82 -9.40 31.24
CA GLY A 323 -8.79 -10.36 30.69
C GLY A 323 -8.44 -10.87 29.29
N LYS A 324 -7.21 -10.63 28.81
CA LYS A 324 -6.73 -10.99 27.47
C LYS A 324 -5.59 -11.99 27.54
N ALA A 325 -5.83 -13.13 28.19
CA ALA A 325 -4.84 -14.19 28.33
C ALA A 325 -4.30 -14.67 26.97
N VAL A 326 -3.01 -15.00 26.91
CA VAL A 326 -2.31 -15.37 25.68
C VAL A 326 -1.52 -16.68 25.80
N ARG A 327 -1.38 -17.39 24.68
CA ARG A 327 -0.51 -18.56 24.48
C ARG A 327 0.83 -18.12 23.90
#